data_AF-A0A2V9Y821-F1
#
_entry.id   AF-A0A2V9Y821-F1
#
_cell.length_a   1.000
_cell.length_b   1.000
_cell.length_c   1.000
_cell.angle_alpha   90.00
_cell.angle_beta   90.00
_cell.angle_gamma   90.00
#
_symmetry.space_group_name_H-M   'P 1'
#
loop_
_entity.id
_entity.type
_entity.pdbx_description
1 polymer ?
#
loop_
_entity_poly.entity_id
_entity_poly.type
_entity_poly.pdbx_seq_one_letter_code
_entity_poly.pdbx_strand_id
1 'polypeptide(L)' 'MFEGLFQPLHLLVIAGIALLIFGPRKLPELGKGLGESIRGFKSAMAAKDETLSPKPQPNDERPNMNEQRRGTMY' A
#
# COMPACT_ATOMS: atom_id res chain seq x y z
N MET A 1 30.84 21.80 2.19
CA MET A 1 31.68 20.63 2.52
C MET A 1 30.92 19.29 2.52
N PHE A 2 29.58 19.25 2.46
CA PHE A 2 28.80 17.99 2.45
C PHE A 2 28.23 17.59 1.07
N GLU A 3 28.33 18.43 0.04
CA GLU A 3 27.72 18.15 -1.27
C GLU A 3 28.39 17.00 -2.05
N GLY A 4 29.61 16.61 -1.68
CA GLY A 4 30.28 15.44 -2.28
C GLY A 4 29.71 14.10 -1.82
N LEU A 5 29.13 14.02 -0.61
CA LEU A 5 28.70 12.77 0.00
C LEU A 5 27.37 12.25 -0.59
N PHE A 6 26.51 13.15 -1.03
CA PHE A 6 25.24 12.84 -1.69
C PHE A 6 25.36 12.65 -3.19
N GLN A 7 26.59 12.61 -3.73
CA GLN A 7 26.76 12.30 -5.14
C GLN A 7 26.21 10.89 -5.41
N PRO A 8 25.30 10.74 -6.38
CA PRO A 8 24.69 9.45 -6.71
C PRO A 8 25.72 8.33 -6.95
N LEU A 9 26.91 8.70 -7.43
CA LEU A 9 28.05 7.81 -7.62
C LEU A 9 28.56 7.18 -6.32
N HIS A 10 28.67 7.93 -5.23
CA HIS A 10 29.13 7.39 -3.95
C HIS A 10 28.14 6.38 -3.37
N LEU A 11 26.84 6.68 -3.46
CA LEU A 11 25.78 5.75 -3.07
C LEU A 11 25.82 4.48 -3.92
N LEU A 12 26.08 4.59 -5.22
CA LEU A 12 26.18 3.45 -6.13
C LEU A 12 27.41 2.58 -5.83
N VAL A 13 28.54 3.17 -5.43
CA VAL A 13 29.74 2.42 -4.99
C VAL A 13 29.45 1.66 -3.69
N ILE A 14 28.85 2.32 -2.69
CA ILE A 14 28.49 1.66 -1.42
C ILE A 14 27.46 0.56 -1.65
N ALA A 15 26.43 0.84 -2.48
CA ALA A 15 25.47 -0.16 -2.90
C ALA A 15 26.16 -1.31 -3.64
N GLY A 16 27.11 -1.04 -4.53
CA GLY A 16 27.90 -2.07 -5.21
C GLY A 16 28.65 -2.99 -4.25
N ILE A 17 29.33 -2.43 -3.24
CA ILE A 17 30.04 -3.20 -2.21
C ILE A 17 29.04 -4.00 -1.35
N ALA A 18 27.93 -3.38 -0.94
CA ALA A 18 26.88 -4.07 -0.20
C ALA A 18 26.29 -5.22 -1.02
N LEU A 19 26.10 -5.05 -2.33
CA LEU A 19 25.64 -6.10 -3.25
C LEU A 19 26.67 -7.21 -3.43
N LEU A 20 27.96 -6.91 -3.31
CA LEU A 20 29.00 -7.93 -3.35
C LEU A 20 28.97 -8.81 -2.09
N ILE A 21 28.70 -8.22 -0.92
CA ILE A 21 28.61 -8.93 0.36
C ILE A 21 27.27 -9.68 0.51
N PHE A 22 26.15 -8.99 0.28
CA PHE A 22 24.81 -9.55 0.43
C PHE A 22 24.33 -10.33 -0.80
N GLY A 23 24.90 -10.05 -1.98
CA GLY A 23 24.46 -10.60 -3.25
C GLY A 23 23.28 -9.82 -3.87
N PRO A 24 23.28 -9.56 -5.19
CA PRO A 24 22.17 -8.88 -5.86
C PRO A 24 20.86 -9.68 -5.81
N ARG A 25 20.93 -10.99 -5.56
CA ARG A 25 19.76 -11.85 -5.38
C ARG A 25 19.04 -11.65 -4.05
N LYS A 26 19.71 -11.13 -3.02
CA LYS A 26 19.10 -10.94 -1.69
C LYS A 26 18.42 -9.60 -1.50
N LEU A 27 18.78 -8.59 -2.29
CA LEU A 27 18.02 -7.33 -2.34
C LEU A 27 16.52 -7.50 -2.64
N PRO A 28 16.10 -8.21 -3.71
CA PRO A 28 14.67 -8.38 -3.99
C PRO A 28 13.97 -9.27 -2.96
N GLU A 29 14.69 -10.21 -2.35
CA GLU A 29 14.18 -11.07 -1.26
C GLU A 29 13.87 -10.23 -0.01
N LEU A 30 14.81 -9.39 0.42
CA LEU A 30 14.63 -8.45 1.52
C LEU A 30 13.57 -7.37 1.21
N GLY A 31 13.57 -6.85 -0.02
CA GLY A 31 12.60 -5.85 -0.47
C GLY A 31 11.16 -6.36 -0.49
N LYS A 32 10.93 -7.62 -0.87
CA LYS A 32 9.59 -8.25 -0.78
C LYS A 32 9.10 -8.33 0.66
N GLY A 33 9.93 -8.81 1.59
CA GLY A 33 9.56 -8.90 3.01
C GLY A 33 9.31 -7.53 3.67
N LEU A 34 10.16 -6.54 3.36
CA LEU A 34 9.97 -5.15 3.81
C LEU A 34 8.71 -4.53 3.18
N GLY A 35 8.47 -4.76 1.90
CA GLY A 35 7.30 -4.25 1.18
C GLY A 35 5.99 -4.78 1.75
N GLU A 36 5.91 -6.08 2.04
CA GLU A 36 4.75 -6.69 2.70
C GLU A 36 4.55 -6.13 4.11
N SER A 37 5.64 -5.96 4.87
CA SER A 37 5.59 -5.38 6.22
C SER A 37 5.11 -3.93 6.21
N ILE A 38 5.63 -3.09 5.30
CA ILE A 38 5.21 -1.69 5.13
C ILE A 38 3.76 -1.62 4.66
N ARG A 39 3.34 -2.52 3.75
CA ARG A 39 1.96 -2.58 3.27
C ARG A 39 1.00 -2.95 4.41
N GLY A 40 1.34 -3.94 5.22
CA GLY A 40 0.58 -4.31 6.41
C GLY A 40 0.52 -3.18 7.44
N PHE A 41 1.64 -2.52 7.70
CA PHE A 41 1.71 -1.36 8.59
C PHE A 41 0.83 -0.21 8.09
N LYS A 42 0.89 0.12 6.79
CA LYS A 42 0.06 1.15 6.15
C LYS A 42 -1.44 0.80 6.24
N SER A 43 -1.81 -0.45 6.00
CA SER A 43 -3.19 -0.91 6.12
C SER A 43 -3.70 -0.83 7.57
N ALA A 44 -2.87 -1.20 8.55
CA ALA A 44 -3.22 -1.09 9.96
C ALA A 44 -3.36 0.37 10.42
N MET A 45 -2.47 1.26 9.95
CA MET A 45 -2.57 2.71 10.20
C MET A 45 -3.83 3.30 9.54
N ALA A 46 -4.10 2.95 8.28
CA ALA A 46 -5.30 3.42 7.57
C ALA A 46 -6.59 2.94 8.23
N ALA A 47 -6.67 1.69 8.71
CA ALA A 47 -7.82 1.17 9.43
C ALA A 47 -8.04 1.89 10.78
N LYS A 48 -6.95 2.35 11.41
CA LYS A 48 -7.01 3.14 12.65
C LYS A 48 -7.55 4.54 12.40
N ASP A 49 -7.22 5.14 11.25
CA ASP A 49 -7.79 6.43 10.81
C ASP A 49 -9.24 6.30 10.31
N GLU A 50 -9.62 5.17 9.69
CA GLU A 50 -10.99 4.91 9.18
C GLU A 50 -12.03 4.77 10.30
N THR A 51 -11.62 4.59 11.56
CA THR A 51 -12.54 4.63 12.71
C THR A 51 -13.09 6.05 12.96
N LEU A 52 -12.51 7.08 12.33
CA LEU A 52 -12.92 8.50 12.46
C LEU A 52 -13.39 9.13 11.13
N SER A 53 -13.53 8.38 10.04
CA SER A 53 -14.06 8.93 8.79
C SER A 53 -14.85 7.88 8.00
N PRO A 54 -16.15 8.11 7.73
CA PRO A 54 -16.92 7.24 6.85
C PRO A 54 -16.35 7.39 5.43
N LYS A 55 -15.70 6.33 4.93
CA LYS A 55 -15.30 6.27 3.52
C LYS A 55 -16.56 6.33 2.66
N PRO A 56 -16.68 7.26 1.68
CA PRO A 56 -17.79 7.23 0.73
C PRO A 56 -17.66 5.95 -0.08
N GLN A 57 -18.57 5.00 0.13
CA GLN A 57 -18.67 3.81 -0.71
C GLN A 57 -19.12 4.25 -2.11
N PRO A 58 -18.29 4.07 -3.16
CA PRO A 58 -18.73 4.25 -4.52
C PRO A 58 -19.58 3.04 -4.87
N ASN A 59 -20.90 3.23 -4.89
CA ASN A 59 -21.88 2.57 -5.78
C ASN A 59 -21.82 1.03 -5.88
N ASP A 60 -22.71 0.35 -5.16
CA ASP A 60 -23.32 -0.89 -5.63
C ASP A 60 -24.84 -0.85 -5.40
N GLU A 61 -25.56 -0.93 -6.51
CA GLU A 61 -26.99 -0.94 -6.69
C GLU A 61 -27.67 -2.04 -5.87
N ARG A 62 -28.69 -1.67 -5.08
CA ARG A 62 -29.78 -2.59 -4.75
C ARG A 62 -30.98 -2.22 -5.61
N PRO A 63 -31.54 -3.17 -6.39
CA PRO A 63 -32.69 -2.92 -7.23
C PRO A 63 -33.85 -2.50 -6.34
N ASN A 64 -34.56 -1.48 -6.79
CA ASN A 64 -35.68 -0.89 -6.08
C ASN A 64 -36.82 -1.93 -5.89
N MET A 65 -36.79 -2.63 -4.75
CA MET A 65 -37.80 -3.60 -4.32
C MET A 65 -38.99 -2.90 -3.62
N ASN A 66 -39.51 -1.81 -4.21
CA ASN A 66 -40.76 -1.18 -3.77
C ASN A 66 -41.90 -1.25 -4.80
N GLU A 67 -41.65 -1.85 -5.98
CA GLU A 67 -42.69 -2.08 -7.01
C GLU A 67 -43.49 -3.39 -6.78
N GLN A 68 -43.04 -4.29 -5.90
CA GLN A 68 -43.65 -5.62 -5.73
C GLN A 68 -44.80 -5.68 -4.69
N ARG A 69 -45.04 -4.61 -3.90
CA ARG A 69 -46.06 -4.60 -2.83
C ARG A 69 -47.25 -3.67 -3.08
N ARG A 70 -47.45 -3.20 -4.33
CA ARG A 70 -48.62 -2.38 -4.69
C ARG A 70 -49.59 -3.07 -5.67
N GLY A 71 -49.53 -4.39 -5.74
CA GLY A 71 -50.59 -5.19 -6.35
C GLY A 71 -51.29 -6.05 -5.30
N THR A 72 -52.21 -5.49 -4.52
CA THR A 72 -53.33 -6.27 -3.96
C THR A 72 -54.52 -5.37 -3.65
N MET A 73 -55.56 -5.52 -4.49
CA MET A 73 -56.96 -5.68 -4.08
C MET A 73 -57.62 -4.49 -3.36
N TYR A 74 -58.36 -3.65 -4.11
CA TYR A 74 -59.83 -3.59 -4.17
C TYR A 74 -60.26 -2.52 -5.19
#